data_AF-A0A536T5R0-F1
#
_entry.id   AF-A0A536T5R0-F1
#
_cell.length_a   1.000
_cell.length_b   1.000
_cell.length_c   1.000
_cell.angle_alpha   90.00
_cell.angle_beta   90.00
_cell.angle_gamma   90.00
#
_symmetry.space_group_name_H-M   'P 1'
#
loop_
_entity.id
_entity.type
_entity.pdbx_description
1 polymer ?
#
loop_
_entity_poly.entity_id
_entity_poly.type
_entity_poly.pdbx_seq_one_letter_code
_entity_poly.pdbx_strand_id
1 'polypeptide(L)'
;MQRLRIAHLTDYRYSSPVTLGPHWLLLRPREGHDVHIESSRLDISPHPQIKWHRDMFDNSVAVASFLDRSDRLTIESEVVIEHYEEAPLDFLVSDYAVNYPFLYTPEERVDLLPYEQPVYPNDQRALSDWVNGFGFGQGPIETYAMLDRMNRALAGGLTYVTREEPGVQTPGQTLASGRGSCRDYAALFIEACRHLGLASRFVSGYLHAPATEEGNAAT
;
A
#
# COMPACT_ATOMS: atom_id res chain seq x y z
N MET A 1 0.82 -21.18 -11.10
CA MET A 1 1.27 -20.11 -12.03
C MET A 1 0.08 -19.45 -12.74
N GLN A 2 -0.03 -18.12 -12.66
CA GLN A 2 -1.03 -17.29 -13.35
C GLN A 2 -0.32 -16.25 -14.23
N ARG A 3 -0.79 -16.05 -15.46
CA ARG A 3 -0.30 -14.98 -16.35
C ARG A 3 -1.29 -13.81 -16.32
N LEU A 4 -0.84 -12.63 -15.90
CA LEU A 4 -1.68 -11.45 -15.72
C LEU A 4 -1.21 -10.32 -16.62
N ARG A 5 -2.15 -9.64 -17.28
CA ARG A 5 -1.91 -8.39 -18.00
C ARG A 5 -2.45 -7.23 -17.18
N ILE A 6 -1.56 -6.32 -16.84
CA ILE A 6 -1.84 -5.08 -16.13
C ILE A 6 -1.82 -3.96 -17.16
N ALA A 7 -2.91 -3.22 -17.28
CA ALA A 7 -3.01 -2.04 -18.12
C ALA A 7 -3.41 -0.84 -17.26
N HIS A 8 -2.63 0.22 -17.34
CA HIS A 8 -2.80 1.45 -16.57
C HIS A 8 -2.84 2.65 -17.51
N LEU A 9 -3.84 3.51 -17.37
CA LEU A 9 -3.95 4.77 -18.08
C LEU A 9 -4.24 5.90 -17.09
N THR A 10 -3.41 6.93 -17.11
CA THR A 10 -3.70 8.22 -16.48
C THR A 10 -3.77 9.29 -17.57
N ASP A 11 -4.92 9.99 -17.67
CA ASP A 11 -5.14 11.09 -18.63
C ASP A 11 -5.51 12.37 -17.88
N TYR A 12 -4.58 13.32 -17.84
CA TYR A 12 -4.83 14.68 -17.35
C TYR A 12 -5.12 15.61 -18.52
N ARG A 13 -6.19 16.39 -18.39
CA ARG A 13 -6.57 17.43 -19.35
C ARG A 13 -6.65 18.77 -18.63
N TYR A 14 -5.89 19.73 -19.13
CA TYR A 14 -5.81 21.07 -18.58
C TYR A 14 -6.60 22.04 -19.45
N SER A 15 -7.17 23.08 -18.86
CA SER A 15 -7.90 24.12 -19.60
C SER A 15 -7.00 25.02 -20.46
N SER A 16 -5.68 24.97 -20.24
CA SER A 16 -4.67 25.69 -21.02
C SER A 16 -3.31 24.99 -20.86
N PRO A 17 -2.32 25.24 -21.74
CA PRO A 17 -1.01 24.62 -21.65
C PRO A 17 -0.30 24.95 -20.32
N VAL A 18 0.14 23.93 -19.59
CA VAL A 18 0.88 24.05 -18.33
C VAL A 18 2.32 23.56 -18.47
N THR A 19 3.19 23.98 -17.56
CA THR A 19 4.51 23.36 -17.38
C THR A 19 4.34 22.12 -16.51
N LEU A 20 4.76 20.96 -17.02
CA LEU A 20 4.72 19.70 -16.28
C LEU A 20 5.99 19.57 -15.42
N GLY A 21 5.82 19.39 -14.11
CA GLY A 21 6.93 19.07 -13.21
C GLY A 21 7.43 17.63 -13.42
N PRO A 22 8.52 17.22 -12.73
CA PRO A 22 8.94 15.83 -12.71
C PRO A 22 7.84 14.94 -12.13
N HIS A 23 7.65 13.76 -12.73
CA HIS A 23 6.70 12.75 -12.25
C HIS A 23 7.46 11.51 -11.82
N TRP A 24 7.14 10.98 -10.63
CA TRP A 24 7.68 9.74 -10.10
C TRP A 24 6.64 8.64 -10.30
N LEU A 25 6.95 7.68 -11.16
CA LEU A 25 6.04 6.63 -11.60
C LEU A 25 6.46 5.30 -10.99
N LEU A 26 5.58 4.75 -10.15
CA LEU A 26 5.67 3.44 -9.50
C LEU A 26 4.75 2.43 -10.20
N LEU A 27 4.81 2.38 -11.53
CA LEU A 27 3.86 1.62 -12.35
C LEU A 27 4.37 0.22 -12.74
N ARG A 28 5.66 -0.03 -12.55
CA ARG A 28 6.31 -1.32 -12.82
C ARG A 28 6.36 -2.14 -11.52
N PRO A 29 5.73 -3.34 -11.47
CA PRO A 29 5.83 -4.24 -10.34
C PRO A 29 7.28 -4.58 -9.99
N ARG A 30 7.50 -5.00 -8.74
CA ARG A 30 8.78 -5.55 -8.30
C ARG A 30 8.87 -7.00 -8.78
N GLU A 31 10.00 -7.36 -9.38
CA GLU A 31 10.29 -8.76 -9.71
C GLU A 31 10.91 -9.49 -8.52
N GLY A 32 10.57 -10.75 -8.38
CA GLY A 32 10.96 -11.61 -7.27
C GLY A 32 10.91 -13.09 -7.66
N HIS A 33 10.92 -13.94 -6.65
CA HIS A 33 10.76 -15.39 -6.82
C HIS A 33 9.31 -15.79 -7.15
N ASP A 34 8.37 -14.92 -6.79
CA ASP A 34 6.93 -15.05 -6.90
C ASP A 34 6.33 -14.28 -8.09
N VAL A 35 7.03 -13.25 -8.59
CA VAL A 35 6.60 -12.43 -9.74
C VAL A 35 7.73 -12.26 -10.76
N HIS A 36 7.49 -12.66 -12.01
CA HIS A 36 8.36 -12.39 -13.15
C HIS A 36 7.68 -11.46 -14.15
N ILE A 37 8.41 -10.48 -14.68
CA ILE A 37 7.88 -9.58 -15.73
C ILE A 37 8.28 -10.13 -17.10
N GLU A 38 7.29 -10.62 -17.84
CA GLU A 38 7.46 -11.09 -19.21
C GLU A 38 7.67 -9.91 -20.18
N SER A 39 6.89 -8.84 -20.01
CA SER A 39 7.04 -7.62 -20.80
C SER A 39 6.54 -6.39 -20.04
N SER A 40 7.12 -5.24 -20.35
CA SER A 40 6.75 -3.95 -19.76
C SER A 40 6.90 -2.85 -20.81
N ARG A 41 5.86 -2.04 -20.95
CA ARG A 41 5.79 -0.87 -21.82
C ARG A 41 5.30 0.33 -21.03
N LEU A 42 5.90 1.49 -21.30
CA LEU A 42 5.53 2.76 -20.72
C LEU A 42 5.57 3.82 -21.83
N ASP A 43 4.41 4.29 -22.24
CA ASP A 43 4.25 5.37 -23.21
C ASP A 43 3.72 6.61 -22.48
N ILE A 44 4.36 7.75 -22.72
CA ILE A 44 3.99 9.02 -22.08
C ILE A 44 3.94 10.10 -23.15
N SER A 45 2.88 10.91 -23.10
CA SER A 45 2.68 12.08 -23.96
C SER A 45 2.37 13.31 -23.12
N PRO A 46 3.03 14.48 -23.32
CA PRO A 46 4.10 14.74 -24.29
C PRO A 46 5.36 13.92 -23.99
N HIS A 47 6.25 13.79 -24.97
CA HIS A 47 7.44 12.93 -24.83
C HIS A 47 8.35 13.42 -23.69
N PRO A 48 8.61 12.58 -22.65
CA PRO A 48 9.49 12.95 -21.55
C PRO A 48 10.92 12.44 -21.76
N GLN A 49 11.85 13.00 -20.99
CA GLN A 49 13.09 12.31 -20.63
C GLN A 49 12.84 11.42 -19.42
N ILE A 50 13.09 10.11 -19.55
CA ILE A 50 12.87 9.13 -18.47
C ILE A 50 14.21 8.67 -17.89
N LYS A 51 14.30 8.66 -16.57
CA LYS A 51 15.40 7.98 -15.84
C LYS A 51 14.81 6.95 -14.88
N TRP A 52 15.34 5.74 -14.95
CA TRP A 52 14.97 4.65 -14.05
C TRP A 52 15.98 4.51 -12.93
N HIS A 53 15.50 4.26 -11.72
CA HIS A 53 16.32 3.88 -10.58
C HIS A 53 15.53 2.98 -9.63
N ARG A 54 16.22 2.46 -8.61
CA ARG A 54 15.59 1.79 -7.48
C ARG A 54 15.66 2.68 -6.25
N ASP A 55 14.56 2.79 -5.52
CA ASP A 55 14.52 3.53 -4.26
C ASP A 55 15.03 2.68 -3.09
N MET A 56 15.02 3.24 -1.88
CA MET A 56 15.47 2.54 -0.66
C MET A 56 14.63 1.31 -0.28
N PHE A 57 13.43 1.20 -0.85
CA PHE A 57 12.58 0.03 -0.67
C PHE A 57 12.76 -0.99 -1.79
N ASP A 58 13.64 -0.75 -2.77
CA ASP A 58 13.82 -1.55 -3.98
C ASP A 58 12.64 -1.48 -4.97
N ASN A 59 11.84 -0.40 -4.93
CA ASN A 59 10.83 -0.15 -5.95
C ASN A 59 11.48 0.31 -7.25
N SER A 60 10.94 -0.11 -8.41
CA SER A 60 11.36 0.40 -9.71
C SER A 60 10.66 1.73 -10.01
N VAL A 61 11.41 2.83 -9.98
CA VAL A 61 10.88 4.18 -10.13
C VAL A 61 11.33 4.80 -11.45
N ALA A 62 10.37 5.14 -12.31
CA ALA A 62 10.59 5.98 -13.48
C ALA A 62 10.39 7.45 -13.11
N VAL A 63 11.42 8.27 -13.30
CA VAL A 63 11.34 9.73 -13.17
C VAL A 63 11.21 10.32 -14.57
N ALA A 64 10.01 10.81 -14.89
CA ALA A 64 9.70 11.46 -16.16
C ALA A 64 9.83 12.99 -16.04
N SER A 65 10.68 13.59 -16.85
CA SER A 65 10.91 15.04 -16.90
C SER A 65 10.46 15.60 -18.25
N PHE A 66 9.81 16.76 -18.25
CA PHE A 66 9.25 17.38 -19.45
C PHE A 66 9.91 18.74 -19.71
N LEU A 67 10.04 19.10 -20.99
CA LEU A 67 10.55 20.41 -21.41
C LEU A 67 9.44 21.29 -21.97
N ASP A 68 8.55 20.68 -22.76
CA ASP A 68 7.48 21.39 -23.43
C ASP A 68 6.26 21.61 -22.52
N ARG A 69 5.56 22.72 -22.76
CA ARG A 69 4.25 22.94 -22.16
C ARG A 69 3.20 22.10 -22.88
N SER A 70 2.23 21.59 -22.15
CA SER A 70 1.15 20.79 -22.71
C SER A 70 -0.17 21.07 -22.00
N ASP A 71 -1.26 21.00 -22.72
CA ASP A 71 -2.63 21.01 -22.18
C ASP A 71 -3.15 19.59 -21.90
N ARG A 72 -2.34 18.56 -22.17
CA ARG A 72 -2.63 17.16 -21.86
C ARG A 72 -1.41 16.40 -21.36
N LEU A 73 -1.58 15.52 -20.39
CA LEU A 73 -0.59 14.52 -19.99
C LEU A 73 -1.25 13.15 -20.00
N THR A 74 -0.69 12.23 -20.77
CA THR A 74 -1.13 10.84 -20.85
C THR A 74 0.02 9.93 -20.43
N ILE A 75 -0.24 9.02 -19.50
CA ILE A 75 0.70 8.01 -19.02
C ILE A 75 0.02 6.65 -19.20
N GLU A 76 0.53 5.87 -20.15
CA GLU A 76 0.05 4.53 -20.47
C GLU A 76 1.13 3.52 -20.08
N SER A 77 0.78 2.57 -19.22
CA SER A 77 1.66 1.46 -18.87
C SER A 77 0.96 0.14 -19.11
N GLU A 78 1.67 -0.77 -19.77
CA GLU A 78 1.25 -2.15 -19.92
C GLU A 78 2.35 -3.06 -19.39
N VAL A 79 1.99 -3.97 -18.49
CA VAL A 79 2.91 -4.97 -17.95
C VAL A 79 2.25 -6.33 -18.04
N VAL A 80 2.95 -7.30 -18.60
CA VAL A 80 2.55 -8.72 -18.52
C VAL A 80 3.47 -9.41 -17.53
N ILE A 81 2.86 -10.04 -16.52
CA ILE A 81 3.57 -10.76 -15.46
C ILE A 81 3.17 -12.23 -15.41
N GLU A 82 4.09 -13.04 -14.93
CA GLU A 82 3.86 -14.39 -14.45
C GLU A 82 3.91 -14.36 -12.92
N HIS A 83 2.83 -14.77 -12.29
CA HIS A 83 2.67 -14.82 -10.84
C HIS A 83 2.64 -16.29 -10.39
N TYR A 84 3.55 -16.65 -9.50
CA TYR A 84 3.81 -18.02 -9.08
C TYR A 84 3.24 -18.37 -7.70
N GLU A 85 2.73 -17.38 -6.96
CA GLU A 85 2.11 -17.59 -5.64
C GLU A 85 0.79 -18.36 -5.77
N GLU A 86 0.68 -19.49 -5.06
CA GLU A 86 -0.50 -20.36 -5.07
C GLU A 86 -1.24 -20.38 -3.72
N ALA A 87 -0.57 -19.98 -2.63
CA ALA A 87 -1.13 -20.03 -1.28
C ALA A 87 -0.68 -18.80 -0.46
N PRO A 88 -1.32 -17.62 -0.65
CA PRO A 88 -0.87 -16.36 -0.05
C PRO A 88 -0.93 -16.31 1.50
N LEU A 89 -1.56 -17.31 2.14
CA LEU A 89 -1.64 -17.46 3.60
C LEU A 89 -0.74 -18.58 4.12
N ASP A 90 0.03 -19.25 3.26
CA ASP A 90 1.04 -20.25 3.63
C ASP A 90 2.41 -19.58 3.68
N PHE A 91 2.65 -18.83 4.75
CA PHE A 91 3.89 -18.08 4.95
C PHE A 91 4.62 -18.54 6.22
N LEU A 92 5.94 -18.35 6.22
CA LEU A 92 6.77 -18.64 7.38
C LEU A 92 6.67 -17.51 8.41
N VAL A 93 6.48 -17.90 9.67
CA VAL A 93 6.56 -17.01 10.83
C VAL A 93 7.70 -17.49 11.71
N SER A 94 8.57 -16.59 12.13
CA SER A 94 9.64 -16.91 13.09
C SER A 94 9.05 -17.43 14.40
N ASP A 95 9.67 -18.47 14.99
CA ASP A 95 9.17 -19.13 16.21
C ASP A 95 8.86 -18.14 17.35
N TYR A 96 9.70 -17.12 17.53
CA TYR A 96 9.52 -16.11 18.58
C TYR A 96 8.29 -15.21 18.34
N ALA A 97 7.82 -15.09 17.10
CA ALA A 97 6.74 -14.20 16.66
C ALA A 97 5.40 -14.92 16.45
N VAL A 98 5.34 -16.24 16.66
CA VAL A 98 4.11 -17.03 16.47
C VAL A 98 2.98 -16.52 17.36
N ASN A 99 3.29 -16.12 18.60
CA ASN A 99 2.30 -15.62 19.55
C ASN A 99 2.63 -14.19 19.99
N TYR A 100 1.63 -13.30 19.95
CA TYR A 100 1.67 -11.97 20.53
C TYR A 100 1.36 -12.03 22.04
N PRO A 101 2.05 -11.24 22.89
CA PRO A 101 3.13 -10.32 22.57
C PRO A 101 4.48 -11.03 22.38
N PHE A 102 5.29 -10.50 21.47
CA PHE A 102 6.69 -10.89 21.27
C PHE A 102 7.58 -9.66 21.13
N LEU A 103 8.90 -9.88 21.11
CA LEU A 103 9.89 -8.84 20.83
C LEU A 103 10.75 -9.30 19.66
N TYR A 104 11.03 -8.40 18.71
CA TYR A 104 12.06 -8.61 17.70
C TYR A 104 13.44 -8.78 18.34
N THR A 105 14.34 -9.48 17.66
CA THR A 105 15.72 -9.58 18.16
C THR A 105 16.40 -8.20 18.12
N PRO A 106 17.42 -7.95 18.96
CA PRO A 106 18.14 -6.68 18.94
C PRO A 106 18.68 -6.29 17.56
N GLU A 107 19.09 -7.27 16.76
CA GLU A 107 19.61 -7.11 15.41
C GLU A 107 18.50 -6.66 14.44
N GLU A 108 17.36 -7.35 14.41
CA GLU A 108 16.22 -6.99 13.56
C GLU A 108 15.68 -5.61 13.92
N ARG A 109 15.66 -5.27 15.21
CA ARG A 109 15.10 -4.01 15.69
C ARG A 109 15.80 -2.77 15.13
N VAL A 110 17.10 -2.86 14.82
CA VAL A 110 17.83 -1.74 14.20
C VAL A 110 17.23 -1.39 12.84
N ASP A 111 16.94 -2.41 12.02
CA ASP A 111 16.39 -2.24 10.68
C ASP A 111 14.87 -1.99 10.69
N LEU A 112 14.17 -2.51 11.71
CA LEU A 112 12.72 -2.41 11.84
C LEU A 112 12.24 -1.11 12.52
N LEU A 113 13.12 -0.39 13.22
CA LEU A 113 12.76 0.81 13.96
C LEU A 113 11.93 1.84 13.16
N PRO A 114 12.24 2.15 11.88
CA PRO A 114 11.44 3.09 11.10
C PRO A 114 9.99 2.62 10.83
N TYR A 115 9.75 1.32 10.95
CA TYR A 115 8.44 0.69 10.69
C TYR A 115 7.63 0.43 11.97
N GLU A 116 8.25 0.56 13.15
CA GLU A 116 7.58 0.53 14.46
C GLU A 116 7.07 1.92 14.90
N GLN A 117 7.69 2.99 14.41
CA GLN A 117 7.37 4.34 14.86
C GLN A 117 6.03 4.85 14.33
N PRO A 118 5.17 5.43 15.20
CA PRO A 118 3.95 6.08 14.76
C PRO A 118 4.20 7.22 13.78
N VAL A 119 3.48 7.23 12.66
CA VAL A 119 3.48 8.35 11.70
C VAL A 119 2.41 9.39 12.07
N TYR A 120 1.38 9.00 12.83
CA TYR A 120 0.32 9.89 13.31
C TYR A 120 0.30 9.98 14.84
N PRO A 121 1.25 10.69 15.47
CA PRO A 121 1.38 10.73 16.94
C PRO A 121 0.16 11.33 17.64
N ASN A 122 -0.57 12.25 17.00
CA ASN A 122 -1.77 12.88 17.57
C ASN A 122 -2.96 11.92 17.66
N ASP A 123 -2.93 10.80 16.92
CA ASP A 123 -4.05 9.85 16.84
C ASP A 123 -3.87 8.66 17.77
N GLN A 124 -2.76 8.59 18.53
CA GLN A 124 -2.42 7.47 19.40
C GLN A 124 -3.49 7.19 20.47
N ARG A 125 -4.21 8.22 20.94
CA ARG A 125 -5.32 8.04 21.87
C ARG A 125 -6.48 7.27 21.22
N ALA A 126 -6.93 7.72 20.04
CA ALA A 126 -8.01 7.07 19.30
C ALA A 126 -7.65 5.64 18.89
N LEU A 127 -6.40 5.42 18.47
CA LEU A 127 -5.87 4.10 18.17
C LEU A 127 -5.87 3.19 19.40
N SER A 128 -5.40 3.69 20.55
CA SER A 128 -5.39 2.91 21.79
C SER A 128 -6.81 2.51 22.21
N ASP A 129 -7.76 3.45 22.17
CA ASP A 129 -9.16 3.17 22.52
C ASP A 129 -9.78 2.11 21.58
N TRP A 130 -9.50 2.18 20.28
CA TRP A 130 -9.95 1.19 19.30
C TRP A 130 -9.29 -0.19 19.51
N VAL A 131 -7.97 -0.23 19.70
CA VAL A 131 -7.20 -1.46 19.91
C VAL A 131 -7.60 -2.17 21.21
N ASN A 132 -7.84 -1.41 22.28
CA ASN A 132 -8.30 -1.95 23.56
C ASN A 132 -9.64 -2.70 23.44
N GLY A 133 -10.48 -2.33 22.48
CA GLY A 133 -11.75 -3.01 22.19
C GLY A 133 -11.59 -4.49 21.80
N PHE A 134 -10.40 -4.90 21.33
CA PHE A 134 -10.13 -6.30 20.97
C PHE A 134 -9.68 -7.18 22.14
N GLY A 135 -9.35 -6.59 23.29
CA GLY A 135 -8.89 -7.33 24.47
C GLY A 135 -7.53 -8.01 24.29
N PHE A 136 -6.67 -7.51 23.41
CA PHE A 136 -5.30 -7.99 23.30
C PHE A 136 -4.54 -7.72 24.60
N GLY A 137 -3.64 -8.64 25.00
CA GLY A 137 -2.90 -8.54 26.26
C GLY A 137 -3.52 -9.26 27.46
N GLN A 138 -4.69 -9.90 27.31
CA GLN A 138 -5.28 -10.79 28.34
C GLN A 138 -4.67 -12.20 28.35
N GLY A 139 -3.68 -12.45 27.50
CA GLY A 139 -3.01 -13.73 27.31
C GLY A 139 -2.38 -13.80 25.92
N PRO A 140 -1.52 -14.81 25.65
CA PRO A 140 -0.94 -15.00 24.34
C PRO A 140 -2.02 -15.33 23.31
N ILE A 141 -1.91 -14.74 22.12
CA ILE A 141 -2.73 -15.03 20.95
C ILE A 141 -1.82 -15.27 19.77
N GLU A 142 -2.16 -16.20 18.88
CA GLU A 142 -1.43 -16.36 17.63
C GLU A 142 -1.44 -15.02 16.85
N THR A 143 -0.26 -14.54 16.45
CA THR A 143 -0.07 -13.22 15.85
C THR A 143 -0.89 -13.06 14.57
N TYR A 144 -0.98 -14.09 13.73
CA TYR A 144 -1.81 -14.06 12.54
C TYR A 144 -3.30 -13.91 12.88
N ALA A 145 -3.84 -14.73 13.79
CA ALA A 145 -5.22 -14.59 14.25
C ALA A 145 -5.52 -13.19 14.84
N MET A 146 -4.54 -12.56 15.50
CA MET A 146 -4.67 -11.18 15.97
C MET A 146 -4.83 -10.19 14.81
N LEU A 147 -3.94 -10.27 13.80
CA LEU A 147 -3.97 -9.41 12.61
C LEU A 147 -5.24 -9.64 11.78
N ASP A 148 -5.66 -10.89 11.58
CA ASP A 148 -6.89 -11.24 10.87
C ASP A 148 -8.13 -10.69 11.60
N ARG A 149 -8.18 -10.78 12.94
CA ARG A 149 -9.27 -10.20 13.74
C ARG A 149 -9.38 -8.69 13.54
N MET A 150 -8.26 -7.97 13.59
CA MET A 150 -8.23 -6.53 13.33
C MET A 150 -8.65 -6.21 11.90
N ASN A 151 -8.16 -6.97 10.92
CA ASN A 151 -8.49 -6.77 9.51
C ASN A 151 -9.99 -6.97 9.23
N ARG A 152 -10.59 -8.04 9.78
CA ARG A 152 -12.04 -8.29 9.68
C ARG A 152 -12.87 -7.20 10.36
N ALA A 153 -12.39 -6.67 11.49
CA ALA A 153 -13.07 -5.58 12.18
C ALA A 153 -13.06 -4.28 11.37
N LEU A 154 -11.97 -3.98 10.65
CA LEU A 154 -11.94 -2.86 9.69
C LEU A 154 -12.91 -3.12 8.54
N ALA A 155 -12.85 -4.29 7.92
CA ALA A 155 -13.68 -4.64 6.78
C ALA A 155 -15.19 -4.66 7.10
N GLY A 156 -15.57 -5.10 8.30
CA GLY A 156 -16.97 -5.16 8.73
C GLY A 156 -17.47 -3.95 9.51
N GLY A 157 -16.58 -3.13 10.04
CA GLY A 157 -16.91 -2.02 10.96
C GLY A 157 -16.86 -0.63 10.33
N LEU A 158 -16.27 -0.50 9.14
CA LEU A 158 -16.12 0.77 8.44
C LEU A 158 -16.85 0.72 7.08
N THR A 159 -17.27 1.89 6.59
CA THR A 159 -17.87 2.03 5.26
C THR A 159 -16.81 2.43 4.25
N TYR A 160 -16.70 1.68 3.15
CA TYR A 160 -15.76 1.99 2.08
C TYR A 160 -16.26 3.20 1.27
N VAL A 161 -15.37 4.14 0.94
CA VAL A 161 -15.67 5.28 0.08
C VAL A 161 -14.53 5.57 -0.89
N THR A 162 -14.87 5.88 -2.14
CA THR A 162 -13.93 6.47 -3.10
C THR A 162 -13.69 7.94 -2.75
N ARG A 163 -12.43 8.38 -2.84
CA ARG A 163 -12.02 9.73 -2.46
C ARG A 163 -11.11 10.35 -3.50
N GLU A 164 -11.47 11.54 -3.95
CA GLU A 164 -10.70 12.34 -4.90
C GLU A 164 -9.64 13.20 -4.21
N GLU A 165 -9.77 13.46 -2.90
CA GLU A 165 -8.83 14.33 -2.20
C GLU A 165 -7.42 13.71 -2.20
N PRO A 166 -6.36 14.51 -2.33
CA PRO A 166 -5.01 13.98 -2.23
C PRO A 166 -4.68 13.58 -0.78
N GLY A 167 -3.74 12.63 -0.65
CA GLY A 167 -3.20 12.20 0.64
C GLY A 167 -4.06 11.16 1.35
N VAL A 168 -3.62 10.79 2.55
CA VAL A 168 -4.21 9.72 3.36
C VAL A 168 -4.94 10.33 4.55
N GLN A 169 -6.17 9.89 4.81
CA GLN A 169 -6.92 10.22 6.02
C GLN A 169 -6.17 9.71 7.24
N THR A 170 -6.11 10.51 8.30
CA THR A 170 -5.44 10.05 9.52
C THR A 170 -6.24 8.92 10.17
N PRO A 171 -5.61 7.98 10.91
CA PRO A 171 -6.32 6.91 11.59
C PRO A 171 -7.47 7.40 12.49
N GLY A 172 -7.25 8.50 13.23
CA GLY A 172 -8.27 9.11 14.07
C GLY A 172 -9.45 9.67 13.28
N GLN A 173 -9.21 10.27 12.12
CA GLN A 173 -10.27 10.70 11.22
C GLN A 173 -11.06 9.50 10.66
N THR A 174 -10.38 8.42 10.26
CA THR A 174 -11.02 7.18 9.75
C THR A 174 -11.92 6.57 10.81
N LEU A 175 -11.42 6.44 12.04
CA LEU A 175 -12.20 5.94 13.17
C LEU A 175 -13.40 6.85 13.52
N ALA A 176 -13.19 8.17 13.56
CA ALA A 176 -14.25 9.13 13.93
C ALA A 176 -15.37 9.22 12.88
N SER A 177 -15.02 9.16 11.60
CA SER A 177 -16.00 9.20 10.51
C SER A 177 -16.66 7.85 10.24
N GLY A 178 -16.00 6.75 10.60
CA GLY A 178 -16.41 5.39 10.25
C GLY A 178 -16.29 5.10 8.75
N ARG A 179 -15.53 5.92 8.00
CA ARG A 179 -15.45 5.88 6.54
C ARG A 179 -14.02 6.09 6.06
N GLY A 180 -13.67 5.46 4.93
CA GLY A 180 -12.37 5.66 4.29
C GLY A 180 -12.23 4.88 2.98
N SER A 181 -11.21 5.23 2.21
CA SER A 181 -10.75 4.51 1.02
C SER A 181 -9.73 3.42 1.39
N CYS A 182 -9.29 2.62 0.41
CA CYS A 182 -8.31 1.55 0.63
C CYS A 182 -7.02 2.03 1.31
N ARG A 183 -6.49 3.20 0.92
CA ARG A 183 -5.29 3.80 1.54
C ARG A 183 -5.52 4.27 2.97
N ASP A 184 -6.74 4.69 3.31
CA ASP A 184 -7.10 5.14 4.66
C ASP A 184 -7.21 3.94 5.61
N TYR A 185 -7.73 2.82 5.12
CA TYR A 185 -7.82 1.56 5.85
C TYR A 185 -6.42 0.98 6.10
N ALA A 186 -5.57 0.98 5.06
CA ALA A 186 -4.20 0.53 5.18
C ALA A 186 -3.43 1.35 6.22
N ALA A 187 -3.54 2.68 6.21
CA ALA A 187 -2.89 3.54 7.19
C ALA A 187 -3.39 3.30 8.62
N LEU A 188 -4.70 3.14 8.83
CA LEU A 188 -5.26 2.79 10.12
C LEU A 188 -4.74 1.43 10.62
N PHE A 189 -4.72 0.42 9.76
CA PHE A 189 -4.22 -0.92 10.13
C PHE A 189 -2.74 -0.92 10.49
N ILE A 190 -1.91 -0.23 9.70
CA ILE A 190 -0.47 -0.06 9.94
C ILE A 190 -0.22 0.65 11.28
N GLU A 191 -0.92 1.75 11.56
CA GLU A 191 -0.73 2.48 12.80
C GLU A 191 -1.22 1.70 14.03
N ALA A 192 -2.26 0.87 13.88
CA ALA A 192 -2.67 -0.06 14.93
C ALA A 192 -1.63 -1.17 15.17
N CYS A 193 -1.01 -1.70 14.11
CA CYS A 193 0.12 -2.64 14.23
C CYS A 193 1.29 -1.99 14.98
N ARG A 194 1.68 -0.76 14.60
CA ARG A 194 2.74 0.01 15.27
C ARG A 194 2.43 0.29 16.73
N HIS A 195 1.19 0.65 17.04
CA HIS A 195 0.73 0.83 18.42
C HIS A 195 0.89 -0.44 19.28
N LEU A 196 0.72 -1.62 18.65
CA LEU A 196 0.94 -2.92 19.28
C LEU A 196 2.43 -3.35 19.32
N GLY A 197 3.35 -2.56 18.75
CA GLY A 197 4.78 -2.87 18.68
C GLY A 197 5.17 -3.75 17.49
N LEU A 198 4.29 -3.87 16.48
CA LEU A 198 4.57 -4.62 15.25
C LEU A 198 5.08 -3.69 14.15
N ALA A 199 6.28 -3.99 13.64
CA ALA A 199 6.85 -3.31 12.50
C ALA A 199 5.98 -3.51 11.27
N SER A 200 5.53 -2.41 10.65
CA SER A 200 4.61 -2.46 9.51
C SER A 200 4.87 -1.31 8.52
N ARG A 201 4.55 -1.57 7.25
CA ARG A 201 4.79 -0.64 6.15
C ARG A 201 3.62 -0.60 5.18
N PHE A 202 3.51 0.51 4.47
CA PHE A 202 2.54 0.68 3.41
C PHE A 202 3.00 -0.03 2.13
N VAL A 203 2.09 -0.75 1.49
CA VAL A 203 2.31 -1.43 0.21
C VAL A 203 1.17 -1.07 -0.73
N SER A 204 1.51 -0.84 -1.99
CA SER A 204 0.56 -0.55 -3.07
C SER A 204 0.83 -1.46 -4.25
N GLY A 205 -0.21 -1.77 -5.03
CA GLY A 205 -0.10 -2.62 -6.20
C GLY A 205 -1.41 -2.66 -6.97
N TYR A 206 -1.42 -3.46 -8.04
CA TYR A 206 -2.61 -3.73 -8.82
C TYR A 206 -3.37 -4.90 -8.22
N LEU A 207 -4.70 -4.78 -8.15
CA LEU A 207 -5.59 -5.82 -7.65
C LEU A 207 -6.33 -6.46 -8.83
N HIS A 208 -6.26 -7.79 -8.94
CA HIS A 208 -7.12 -8.55 -9.83
C HIS A 208 -8.30 -9.09 -9.02
N ALA A 209 -9.46 -8.46 -9.15
CA ALA A 209 -10.69 -8.85 -8.48
C ALA A 209 -11.84 -9.01 -9.49
N PRO A 210 -12.85 -9.86 -9.20
CA PRO A 210 -14.07 -9.93 -10.01
C PRO A 210 -14.73 -8.56 -10.17
N ALA A 211 -15.24 -8.24 -11.37
CA ALA A 211 -15.84 -6.94 -11.69
C ALA A 211 -17.02 -6.51 -10.77
N THR A 212 -17.54 -7.43 -9.96
CA THR A 212 -18.66 -7.24 -9.04
C THR A 212 -18.26 -6.79 -7.63
N GLU A 213 -16.97 -6.76 -7.29
CA GLU A 213 -16.50 -6.31 -5.97
C GLU A 213 -16.41 -4.77 -5.89
N GLU A 214 -17.03 -4.18 -4.86
CA GLU A 214 -16.87 -2.75 -4.57
C GLU A 214 -15.38 -2.43 -4.28
N GLY A 215 -14.84 -1.38 -4.92
CA GLY A 215 -13.42 -1.02 -4.82
C GLY A 215 -12.53 -1.55 -5.96
N ASN A 216 -13.11 -2.27 -6.93
CA ASN A 216 -12.41 -2.63 -8.15
C ASN A 216 -12.06 -1.34 -8.93
N ALA A 217 -10.75 -1.09 -9.10
CA ALA A 217 -10.18 0.13 -9.70
C ALA A 217 -10.34 1.44 -8.89
N ALA A 218 -10.19 1.41 -7.57
CA ALA A 218 -9.95 2.63 -6.82
C ALA A 218 -8.52 3.17 -7.06
N THR A 219 -8.40 4.04 -8.07
CA THR A 219 -7.38 5.10 -8.13
C THR A 219 -8.06 6.43 -8.05
#